data_AF-A0A7S0A0Q4-F1
#
_entry.id   AF-A0A7S0A0Q4-F1
#
_cell.length_a   1.000
_cell.length_b   1.000
_cell.length_c   1.000
_cell.angle_alpha   90.00
_cell.angle_beta   90.00
_cell.angle_gamma   90.00
#
_symmetry.space_group_name_H-M   'P 1'
#
loop_
_entity.id
_entity.type
_entity.pdbx_description
1 polymer ?
#
loop_
_entity_poly.entity_id
_entity_poly.type
_entity_poly.pdbx_seq_one_letter_code
_entity_poly.pdbx_strand_id
1 'polypeptide(L)'
;YYDVPQQELYCQLYGLPDLNQDNPFVREKLFDFARDLVWIHGFDGLRIDTVPYAEQSFWRAFDYAAQRAFTMGEVSSHENNRVYSYVKTGTLNSIINYPLYYQLLNTFVGTNESVLMADGTENQNPNSMLGLSSLIAEQRRLYGDEKVAVLGNFVECHDVDRLRHKTYDVALRKAMLLYVLAAEGIPLIYYGEEQDLGMASISAWGADAGRLPLWTTNFGTTSAPNGMYGFIARVNRLKKRMPAGDFQQAAQEELLATPDMYVFQRGQVVIALTNAGSGSGQVAYNVSTLRFAPGTMLCNIYNMADDCLTVGANGSLEIVVLDGEGKVYAPRVFALYSSYSLARWMVLLLVGFIAMLLVAFYVARRSRPAKGEQDETDSTSTSTEGSSPDDCL
;
A
#
# COMPACT_ATOMS: atom_id res chain seq x y z
N TYR A 1 -16.28 -16.69 -18.55
CA TYR A 1 -17.27 -16.14 -17.60
C TYR A 1 -18.64 -16.24 -18.23
N TYR A 2 -19.69 -16.42 -17.43
CA TYR A 2 -21.06 -16.49 -17.92
C TYR A 2 -21.65 -15.07 -18.01
N ASP A 3 -22.27 -14.73 -19.14
CA ASP A 3 -22.99 -13.46 -19.31
C ASP A 3 -24.47 -13.56 -18.87
N VAL A 4 -24.89 -14.76 -18.43
CA VAL A 4 -26.24 -15.05 -17.95
C VAL A 4 -26.20 -15.27 -16.44
N PRO A 5 -26.84 -14.41 -15.62
CA PRO A 5 -26.76 -14.48 -14.15
C PRO A 5 -27.12 -15.86 -13.57
N GLN A 6 -28.11 -16.55 -14.16
CA GLN A 6 -28.48 -17.90 -13.72
C GLN A 6 -27.38 -18.94 -14.04
N GLN A 7 -26.65 -18.78 -15.14
CA GLN A 7 -25.53 -19.69 -15.41
C GLN A 7 -24.36 -19.41 -14.48
N GLU A 8 -24.11 -18.14 -14.15
CA GLU A 8 -23.11 -17.76 -13.17
C GLU A 8 -23.39 -18.35 -11.78
N LEU A 9 -24.66 -18.43 -11.36
CA LEU A 9 -25.01 -18.97 -10.04
C LEU A 9 -25.17 -20.49 -9.98
N TYR A 10 -25.43 -21.16 -11.11
CA TYR A 10 -25.87 -22.57 -11.09
C TYR A 10 -25.08 -23.49 -12.03
N CYS A 11 -24.09 -22.99 -12.77
CA CYS A 11 -23.26 -23.79 -13.68
C CYS A 11 -21.79 -23.84 -13.25
N GLN A 12 -21.09 -24.90 -13.66
CA GLN A 12 -19.69 -25.12 -13.32
C GLN A 12 -18.75 -24.12 -14.01
N LEU A 13 -17.95 -23.41 -13.22
CA LEU A 13 -16.86 -22.60 -13.72
C LEU A 13 -15.67 -23.50 -14.14
N TYR A 14 -15.29 -23.51 -15.42
CA TYR A 14 -14.15 -24.30 -15.94
C TYR A 14 -14.16 -25.80 -15.57
N GLY A 15 -15.35 -26.40 -15.43
CA GLY A 15 -15.50 -27.80 -15.01
C GLY A 15 -15.20 -28.06 -13.54
N LEU A 16 -15.06 -27.00 -12.73
CA LEU A 16 -14.96 -27.09 -11.28
C LEU A 16 -16.35 -27.41 -10.71
N PRO A 17 -16.49 -28.47 -9.88
CA PRO A 17 -17.77 -28.78 -9.24
C PRO A 17 -18.27 -27.62 -8.38
N ASP A 18 -19.48 -27.15 -8.65
CA ASP A 18 -20.10 -26.06 -7.93
C ASP A 18 -20.85 -26.56 -6.69
N LEU A 19 -20.47 -26.06 -5.51
CA LEU A 19 -21.08 -26.47 -4.25
C LEU A 19 -22.44 -25.79 -4.11
N ASN A 20 -23.51 -26.56 -3.95
CA ASN A 20 -24.84 -25.98 -3.74
C ASN A 20 -24.96 -25.30 -2.37
N GLN A 21 -24.77 -23.98 -2.30
CA GLN A 21 -24.85 -23.20 -1.06
C GLN A 21 -26.29 -23.04 -0.54
N ASP A 22 -27.32 -23.46 -1.29
CA ASP A 22 -28.71 -23.54 -0.80
C ASP A 22 -28.98 -24.78 0.04
N ASN A 23 -28.16 -25.82 -0.07
CA ASN A 23 -28.23 -26.95 0.83
C ASN A 23 -27.78 -26.50 2.25
N PRO A 24 -28.65 -26.60 3.28
CA PRO A 24 -28.32 -26.16 4.63
C PRO A 24 -27.05 -26.80 5.19
N PHE A 25 -26.80 -28.08 4.86
CA PHE A 25 -25.58 -28.78 5.29
C PHE A 25 -24.32 -28.15 4.68
N VAL A 26 -24.33 -27.86 3.38
CA VAL A 26 -23.19 -27.23 2.69
C VAL A 26 -22.95 -25.83 3.26
N ARG A 27 -24.02 -25.05 3.40
CA ARG A 27 -23.98 -23.69 3.94
C ARG A 27 -23.38 -23.65 5.35
N GLU A 28 -23.88 -24.50 6.25
CA GLU A 28 -23.35 -24.59 7.62
C GLU A 28 -21.88 -24.99 7.65
N LYS A 29 -21.45 -25.93 6.78
CA LYS A 29 -20.04 -26.32 6.70
C LYS A 29 -19.12 -25.21 6.20
N LEU A 30 -19.58 -24.42 5.23
CA LEU A 30 -18.83 -23.25 4.76
C LEU A 30 -18.73 -22.16 5.84
N PHE A 31 -19.79 -21.98 6.63
CA PHE A 31 -19.78 -21.03 7.76
C PHE A 31 -18.91 -21.50 8.91
N ASP A 32 -18.95 -22.79 9.27
CA ASP A 32 -18.04 -23.39 10.23
C ASP A 32 -16.58 -23.19 9.80
N PHE A 33 -16.28 -23.45 8.53
CA PHE A 33 -14.94 -23.23 7.97
C PHE A 33 -14.50 -21.76 8.09
N ALA A 34 -15.35 -20.81 7.68
CA ALA A 34 -15.05 -19.38 7.78
C ALA A 34 -14.81 -18.93 9.23
N ARG A 35 -15.63 -19.42 10.17
CA ARG A 35 -15.49 -19.18 11.60
C ARG A 35 -14.15 -19.69 12.11
N ASP A 36 -13.79 -20.92 11.75
CA ASP A 36 -12.60 -21.60 12.25
C ASP A 36 -11.31 -20.96 11.70
N LEU A 37 -11.31 -20.44 10.46
CA LEU A 37 -10.20 -19.62 9.92
C LEU A 37 -9.88 -18.42 10.83
N VAL A 38 -10.91 -17.75 11.36
CA VAL A 38 -10.71 -16.57 12.20
C VAL A 38 -10.43 -16.97 13.65
N TRP A 39 -11.24 -17.86 14.25
CA TRP A 39 -11.10 -18.23 15.66
C TRP A 39 -9.86 -19.08 15.97
N ILE A 40 -9.58 -20.09 15.14
CA ILE A 40 -8.52 -21.06 15.41
C ILE A 40 -7.18 -20.53 14.90
N HIS A 41 -7.17 -19.95 13.71
CA HIS A 41 -5.93 -19.52 13.06
C HIS A 41 -5.64 -18.03 13.20
N GLY A 42 -6.59 -17.23 13.70
CA GLY A 42 -6.37 -15.81 13.98
C GLY A 42 -6.22 -14.95 12.72
N PHE A 43 -6.86 -15.30 11.61
CA PHE A 43 -6.82 -14.48 10.39
C PHE A 43 -7.55 -13.14 10.57
N ASP A 44 -6.85 -12.04 10.30
CA ASP A 44 -7.39 -10.68 10.44
C ASP A 44 -8.36 -10.27 9.32
N GLY A 45 -8.28 -10.96 8.17
CA GLY A 45 -9.12 -10.69 7.01
C GLY A 45 -9.06 -11.79 5.97
N LEU A 46 -10.05 -11.81 5.08
CA LEU A 46 -10.27 -12.84 4.07
C LEU A 46 -10.37 -12.21 2.68
N ARG A 47 -9.51 -12.63 1.76
CA ARG A 47 -9.73 -12.45 0.31
C ARG A 47 -10.63 -13.59 -0.16
N ILE A 48 -11.78 -13.24 -0.69
CA ILE A 48 -12.80 -14.20 -1.11
C ILE A 48 -12.75 -14.31 -2.64
N ASP A 49 -12.44 -15.51 -3.11
CA ASP A 49 -12.43 -15.88 -4.52
C ASP A 49 -13.85 -15.93 -5.09
N THR A 50 -13.99 -15.72 -6.40
CA THR A 50 -15.21 -16.08 -7.17
C THR A 50 -16.54 -15.63 -6.56
N VAL A 51 -16.58 -14.40 -6.04
CA VAL A 51 -17.77 -13.84 -5.35
C VAL A 51 -19.06 -13.90 -6.19
N PRO A 52 -19.05 -13.66 -7.52
CA PRO A 52 -20.28 -13.68 -8.31
C PRO A 52 -21.00 -15.03 -8.37
N TYR A 53 -20.31 -16.13 -8.05
CA TYR A 53 -20.81 -17.50 -8.15
C TYR A 53 -21.57 -17.96 -6.89
N ALA A 54 -21.86 -17.05 -5.97
CA ALA A 54 -22.78 -17.29 -4.86
C ALA A 54 -23.68 -16.09 -4.60
N GLU A 55 -24.91 -16.36 -4.17
CA GLU A 55 -25.91 -15.35 -3.87
C GLU A 55 -25.42 -14.33 -2.83
N GLN A 56 -25.76 -13.05 -3.00
CA GLN A 56 -25.32 -12.00 -2.08
C GLN A 56 -25.79 -12.22 -0.63
N SER A 57 -26.94 -12.88 -0.44
CA SER A 57 -27.43 -13.26 0.89
C SER A 57 -26.54 -14.30 1.57
N PHE A 58 -25.91 -15.20 0.81
CA PHE A 58 -24.92 -16.14 1.34
C PHE A 58 -23.72 -15.38 1.89
N TRP A 59 -23.17 -14.43 1.11
CA TRP A 59 -22.02 -13.64 1.54
C TRP A 59 -22.27 -12.80 2.79
N ARG A 60 -23.47 -12.24 2.94
CA ARG A 60 -23.84 -11.52 4.18
C ARG A 60 -23.82 -12.44 5.41
N ALA A 61 -24.29 -13.67 5.26
CA ALA A 61 -24.25 -14.66 6.34
C ALA A 61 -22.82 -15.20 6.57
N PHE A 62 -22.04 -15.35 5.51
CA PHE A 62 -20.63 -15.73 5.57
C PHE A 62 -19.79 -14.71 6.35
N ASP A 63 -19.95 -13.41 6.07
CA ASP A 63 -19.26 -12.32 6.78
C ASP A 63 -19.56 -12.35 8.29
N TYR A 64 -20.83 -12.61 8.65
CA TYR A 64 -21.23 -12.80 10.05
C TYR A 64 -20.56 -14.05 10.68
N ALA A 65 -20.51 -15.17 9.96
CA ALA A 65 -19.87 -16.40 10.42
C ALA A 65 -18.34 -16.24 10.60
N ALA A 66 -17.71 -15.48 9.71
CA ALA A 66 -16.31 -15.05 9.80
C ALA A 66 -16.06 -13.99 10.90
N GLN A 67 -16.98 -13.83 11.85
CA GLN A 67 -16.93 -12.86 12.94
C GLN A 67 -16.72 -11.41 12.51
N ARG A 68 -17.11 -11.06 11.28
CA ARG A 68 -16.86 -9.74 10.69
C ARG A 68 -15.37 -9.40 10.61
N ALA A 69 -14.51 -10.41 10.44
CA ALA A 69 -13.15 -10.20 9.96
C ALA A 69 -13.20 -9.45 8.62
N PHE A 70 -12.19 -8.65 8.30
CA PHE A 70 -12.23 -7.82 7.10
C PHE A 70 -12.33 -8.67 5.83
N THR A 71 -13.40 -8.53 5.04
CA THR A 71 -13.62 -9.26 3.79
C THR A 71 -13.34 -8.41 2.56
N MET A 72 -12.58 -8.97 1.61
CA MET A 72 -12.32 -8.38 0.29
C MET A 72 -12.69 -9.38 -0.81
N GLY A 73 -13.74 -9.07 -1.56
CA GLY A 73 -14.25 -9.94 -2.61
C GLY A 73 -13.59 -9.75 -3.97
N GLU A 74 -13.34 -10.84 -4.67
CA GLU A 74 -13.00 -10.84 -6.08
C GLU A 74 -14.27 -10.87 -6.94
N VAL A 75 -14.56 -9.75 -7.58
CA VAL A 75 -15.56 -9.64 -8.65
C VAL A 75 -14.84 -9.20 -9.91
N SER A 76 -14.38 -10.17 -10.69
CA SER A 76 -13.54 -9.98 -11.89
C SER A 76 -14.37 -9.45 -13.06
N SER A 77 -14.77 -8.17 -12.97
CA SER A 77 -15.62 -7.48 -13.93
C SER A 77 -15.10 -6.09 -14.24
N HIS A 78 -15.26 -5.68 -15.50
CA HIS A 78 -14.99 -4.33 -15.97
C HIS A 78 -16.14 -3.33 -15.67
N GLU A 79 -17.23 -3.79 -15.04
CA GLU A 79 -18.43 -2.99 -14.80
C GLU A 79 -18.45 -2.43 -13.39
N ASN A 80 -18.39 -1.11 -13.26
CA ASN A 80 -18.29 -0.47 -11.95
C ASN A 80 -19.55 -0.71 -11.09
N ASN A 81 -20.74 -0.72 -11.70
CA ASN A 81 -22.00 -0.98 -10.99
C ASN A 81 -22.10 -2.43 -10.49
N ARG A 82 -21.58 -3.39 -11.25
CA ARG A 82 -21.59 -4.81 -10.87
C ARG A 82 -20.70 -5.05 -9.66
N VAL A 83 -19.47 -4.54 -9.70
CA VAL A 83 -18.53 -4.63 -8.58
C VAL A 83 -19.08 -3.92 -7.33
N TYR A 84 -19.64 -2.73 -7.49
CA TYR A 84 -20.27 -1.97 -6.39
C TYR A 84 -21.42 -2.72 -5.71
N SER A 85 -22.20 -3.50 -6.45
CA SER A 85 -23.38 -4.20 -5.91
C SER A 85 -23.05 -5.10 -4.71
N TYR A 86 -21.82 -5.64 -4.64
CA TYR A 86 -21.34 -6.51 -3.56
C TYR A 86 -20.85 -5.78 -2.31
N VAL A 87 -20.67 -4.46 -2.36
CA VAL A 87 -20.30 -3.64 -1.19
C VAL A 87 -21.38 -2.67 -0.75
N LYS A 88 -22.32 -2.32 -1.66
CA LYS A 88 -23.42 -1.37 -1.42
C LYS A 88 -24.24 -1.68 -0.17
N THR A 89 -24.56 -2.95 0.06
CA THR A 89 -25.45 -3.35 1.16
C THR A 89 -24.70 -3.83 2.40
N GLY A 90 -23.37 -3.65 2.44
CA GLY A 90 -22.53 -4.21 3.50
C GLY A 90 -22.39 -5.72 3.44
N THR A 91 -22.64 -6.34 2.28
CA THR A 91 -22.43 -7.78 2.04
C THR A 91 -20.96 -8.17 2.22
N LEU A 92 -20.05 -7.32 1.73
CA LEU A 92 -18.60 -7.42 1.97
C LEU A 92 -18.06 -6.07 2.46
N ASN A 93 -16.93 -6.09 3.18
CA ASN A 93 -16.28 -4.85 3.59
C ASN A 93 -15.69 -4.11 2.39
N SER A 94 -15.04 -4.86 1.48
CA SER A 94 -14.34 -4.35 0.30
C SER A 94 -14.43 -5.30 -0.90
N ILE A 95 -13.98 -4.83 -2.06
CA ILE A 95 -13.83 -5.57 -3.31
C ILE A 95 -12.47 -5.26 -3.97
N ILE A 96 -12.01 -6.16 -4.82
CA ILE A 96 -10.87 -5.94 -5.70
C ILE A 96 -11.31 -5.04 -6.86
N ASN A 97 -10.58 -3.95 -7.09
CA ASN A 97 -10.95 -2.87 -8.01
C ASN A 97 -10.53 -3.17 -9.46
N TYR A 98 -11.17 -4.16 -10.08
CA TYR A 98 -10.95 -4.50 -11.50
C TYR A 98 -11.23 -3.34 -12.48
N PRO A 99 -12.29 -2.51 -12.32
CA PRO A 99 -12.51 -1.36 -13.20
C PRO A 99 -11.30 -0.42 -13.22
N LEU A 100 -10.67 -0.17 -12.08
CA LEU A 100 -9.44 0.62 -12.01
C LEU A 100 -8.28 -0.07 -12.72
N TYR A 101 -8.10 -1.39 -12.55
CA TYR A 101 -7.05 -2.14 -13.24
C TYR A 101 -7.13 -1.96 -14.77
N TYR A 102 -8.32 -2.16 -15.36
CA TYR A 102 -8.54 -1.99 -16.80
C TYR A 102 -8.32 -0.53 -17.23
N GLN A 103 -8.82 0.43 -16.45
CA GLN A 103 -8.63 1.84 -16.75
C GLN A 103 -7.16 2.26 -16.68
N LEU A 104 -6.37 1.73 -15.74
CA LEU A 104 -4.92 1.98 -15.69
C LEU A 104 -4.22 1.41 -16.93
N LEU A 105 -4.54 0.18 -17.35
CA LEU A 105 -3.97 -0.36 -18.58
C LEU A 105 -4.35 0.47 -19.82
N ASN A 106 -5.59 0.93 -19.93
CA ASN A 106 -5.99 1.80 -21.03
C ASN A 106 -5.26 3.14 -20.99
N THR A 107 -5.26 3.83 -19.85
CA THR A 107 -4.64 5.15 -19.69
C THR A 107 -3.15 5.14 -19.98
N PHE A 108 -2.42 4.12 -19.52
CA PHE A 108 -0.95 4.09 -19.60
C PHE A 108 -0.40 3.25 -20.75
N VAL A 109 -1.12 2.22 -21.21
CA VAL A 109 -0.64 1.29 -22.26
C VAL A 109 -1.49 1.36 -23.53
N GLY A 110 -2.75 1.80 -23.45
CA GLY A 110 -3.64 1.88 -24.61
C GLY A 110 -4.23 0.53 -25.02
N THR A 111 -4.51 -0.34 -24.05
CA THR A 111 -5.04 -1.70 -24.30
C THR A 111 -6.46 -1.74 -24.86
N ASN A 112 -7.24 -0.67 -24.72
CA ASN A 112 -8.65 -0.59 -25.14
C ASN A 112 -9.55 -1.67 -24.53
N GLU A 113 -9.27 -2.06 -23.29
CA GLU A 113 -10.16 -2.91 -22.49
C GLU A 113 -11.48 -2.17 -22.22
N SER A 114 -12.60 -2.88 -22.16
CA SER A 114 -13.88 -2.27 -21.78
C SER A 114 -13.81 -1.77 -20.34
N VAL A 115 -14.43 -0.61 -20.07
CA VAL A 115 -14.62 -0.06 -18.72
C VAL A 115 -16.01 0.56 -18.69
N LEU A 116 -16.99 -0.17 -18.13
CA LEU A 116 -18.36 0.31 -18.06
C LEU A 116 -18.59 1.15 -16.81
N MET A 117 -19.01 2.39 -17.05
CA MET A 117 -19.45 3.35 -16.05
C MET A 117 -20.79 2.91 -15.44
N ALA A 118 -21.22 3.58 -14.38
CA ALA A 118 -22.38 3.16 -13.59
C ALA A 118 -23.71 3.19 -14.36
N ASP A 119 -23.78 3.97 -15.45
CA ASP A 119 -24.93 4.04 -16.35
C ASP A 119 -24.90 2.98 -17.47
N GLY A 120 -23.89 2.12 -17.49
CA GLY A 120 -23.69 1.07 -18.49
C GLY A 120 -23.01 1.54 -19.77
N THR A 121 -22.55 2.79 -19.84
CA THR A 121 -21.80 3.31 -21.00
C THR A 121 -20.30 3.07 -20.83
N GLU A 122 -19.58 2.98 -21.96
CA GLU A 122 -18.11 2.95 -21.95
C GLU A 122 -17.53 4.28 -21.47
N ASN A 123 -16.41 4.22 -20.76
CA ASN A 123 -15.64 5.41 -20.43
C ASN A 123 -15.24 6.15 -21.72
N GLN A 124 -15.51 7.46 -21.80
CA GLN A 124 -15.35 8.25 -23.02
C GLN A 124 -13.88 8.57 -23.36
N ASN A 125 -12.97 8.50 -22.39
CA ASN A 125 -11.58 8.87 -22.56
C ASN A 125 -10.62 7.77 -22.06
N PRO A 126 -10.81 6.50 -22.46
CA PRO A 126 -10.20 5.37 -21.76
C PRO A 126 -8.67 5.40 -21.86
N ASN A 127 -8.10 5.91 -22.95
CA ASN A 127 -6.65 5.98 -23.17
C ASN A 127 -6.02 7.30 -22.73
N SER A 128 -6.65 8.04 -21.81
CA SER A 128 -6.08 9.29 -21.29
C SER A 128 -6.24 9.40 -19.78
N MET A 129 -5.50 10.34 -19.19
CA MET A 129 -5.63 10.66 -17.76
C MET A 129 -7.00 11.24 -17.42
N LEU A 130 -7.75 11.79 -18.39
CA LEU A 130 -9.14 12.22 -18.21
C LEU A 130 -10.08 11.02 -17.99
N GLY A 131 -9.82 9.87 -18.61
CA GLY A 131 -10.58 8.64 -18.37
C GLY A 131 -10.37 8.11 -16.96
N LEU A 132 -9.12 8.15 -16.47
CA LEU A 132 -8.77 7.80 -15.10
C LEU A 132 -9.48 8.72 -14.09
N SER A 133 -9.40 10.05 -14.30
CA SER A 133 -10.13 11.05 -13.51
C SER A 133 -11.64 10.76 -13.45
N SER A 134 -12.25 10.50 -14.62
CA SER A 134 -13.69 10.21 -14.72
C SER A 134 -14.10 8.97 -13.93
N LEU A 135 -13.30 7.89 -14.00
CA LEU A 135 -13.56 6.67 -13.23
C LEU A 135 -13.45 6.93 -11.72
N ILE A 136 -12.42 7.66 -11.28
CA ILE A 136 -12.21 7.98 -9.86
C ILE A 136 -13.37 8.80 -9.31
N ALA A 137 -13.78 9.84 -10.05
CA ALA A 137 -14.91 10.69 -9.68
C ALA A 137 -16.21 9.88 -9.59
N GLU A 138 -16.44 8.96 -10.52
CA GLU A 138 -17.58 8.06 -10.46
C GLU A 138 -17.50 7.11 -9.26
N GLN A 139 -16.35 6.47 -9.02
CA GLN A 139 -16.19 5.56 -7.89
C GLN A 139 -16.45 6.27 -6.57
N ARG A 140 -15.95 7.50 -6.40
CA ARG A 140 -16.29 8.31 -5.23
C ARG A 140 -17.80 8.56 -5.12
N ARG A 141 -18.48 8.93 -6.21
CA ARG A 141 -19.93 9.16 -6.23
C ARG A 141 -20.74 7.89 -5.91
N LEU A 142 -20.29 6.74 -6.41
CA LEU A 142 -21.02 5.48 -6.32
C LEU A 142 -20.77 4.77 -4.98
N TYR A 143 -19.51 4.65 -4.59
CA TYR A 143 -19.08 3.90 -3.41
C TYR A 143 -19.12 4.76 -2.14
N GLY A 144 -18.94 6.08 -2.26
CA GLY A 144 -18.75 6.98 -1.13
C GLY A 144 -17.36 6.89 -0.52
N ASP A 145 -17.04 7.84 0.37
CA ASP A 145 -15.70 7.99 0.94
C ASP A 145 -15.24 6.74 1.70
N GLU A 146 -16.12 6.17 2.52
CA GLU A 146 -15.80 5.02 3.37
C GLU A 146 -15.40 3.78 2.57
N LYS A 147 -16.06 3.53 1.44
CA LYS A 147 -15.81 2.33 0.64
C LYS A 147 -14.64 2.49 -0.31
N VAL A 148 -14.46 3.68 -0.89
CA VAL A 148 -13.26 3.96 -1.71
C VAL A 148 -11.98 3.84 -0.87
N ALA A 149 -12.02 4.23 0.41
CA ALA A 149 -10.87 4.10 1.33
C ALA A 149 -10.39 2.65 1.53
N VAL A 150 -11.20 1.64 1.22
CA VAL A 150 -10.88 0.23 1.45
C VAL A 150 -10.83 -0.63 0.19
N LEU A 151 -11.09 -0.10 -1.02
CA LEU A 151 -11.00 -0.87 -2.27
C LEU A 151 -9.61 -1.47 -2.46
N GLY A 152 -9.54 -2.72 -2.94
CA GLY A 152 -8.28 -3.38 -3.27
C GLY A 152 -7.76 -2.95 -4.63
N ASN A 153 -6.83 -2.00 -4.66
CA ASN A 153 -6.24 -1.49 -5.91
C ASN A 153 -5.03 -2.34 -6.30
N PHE A 154 -4.91 -2.72 -7.57
CA PHE A 154 -3.81 -3.56 -8.07
C PHE A 154 -3.49 -3.22 -9.52
N VAL A 155 -2.30 -3.61 -9.96
CA VAL A 155 -1.87 -3.55 -11.38
C VAL A 155 -1.40 -4.91 -11.91
N GLU A 156 -1.15 -5.87 -11.04
CA GLU A 156 -0.98 -7.28 -11.37
C GLU A 156 -1.66 -8.18 -10.34
N CYS A 157 -2.06 -9.38 -10.77
CA CYS A 157 -2.44 -10.48 -9.89
C CYS A 157 -2.06 -11.81 -10.57
N HIS A 158 -2.52 -12.92 -9.99
CA HIS A 158 -2.19 -14.27 -10.46
C HIS A 158 -3.05 -14.76 -11.64
N ASP A 159 -4.07 -14.01 -12.02
CA ASP A 159 -5.04 -14.37 -13.08
C ASP A 159 -4.96 -13.45 -14.31
N VAL A 160 -4.08 -12.45 -14.27
CA VAL A 160 -3.82 -11.54 -15.39
C VAL A 160 -2.35 -11.57 -15.78
N ASP A 161 -2.04 -11.16 -17.01
CA ASP A 161 -0.65 -11.05 -17.45
C ASP A 161 0.13 -10.08 -16.56
N ARG A 162 1.41 -10.39 -16.34
CA ARG A 162 2.35 -9.48 -15.66
C ARG A 162 2.40 -8.14 -16.40
N LEU A 163 2.55 -7.05 -15.67
CA LEU A 163 2.63 -5.68 -16.20
C LEU A 163 3.81 -5.52 -17.15
N ARG A 164 4.94 -6.20 -16.88
CA ARG A 164 6.09 -6.24 -17.80
C ARG A 164 5.77 -6.96 -19.13
N HIS A 165 4.78 -7.84 -19.15
CA HIS A 165 4.28 -8.43 -20.40
C HIS A 165 3.35 -7.46 -21.15
N LYS A 166 2.58 -6.63 -20.43
CA LYS A 166 1.74 -5.59 -21.03
C LYS A 166 2.54 -4.44 -21.65
N THR A 167 3.65 -4.03 -21.02
CA THR A 167 4.55 -3.01 -21.58
C THR A 167 5.99 -3.16 -21.12
N TYR A 168 6.94 -2.95 -22.03
CA TYR A 168 8.37 -2.91 -21.70
C TYR A 168 8.81 -1.55 -21.14
N ASP A 169 7.99 -0.51 -21.26
CA ASP A 169 8.29 0.83 -20.78
C ASP A 169 8.26 0.89 -19.25
N VAL A 170 9.42 1.07 -18.65
CA VAL A 170 9.60 1.11 -17.19
C VAL A 170 8.87 2.30 -16.56
N ALA A 171 8.83 3.45 -17.23
CA ALA A 171 8.21 4.67 -16.72
C ALA A 171 6.69 4.49 -16.58
N LEU A 172 6.05 3.92 -17.59
CA LEU A 172 4.62 3.60 -17.57
C LEU A 172 4.27 2.60 -16.45
N ARG A 173 5.10 1.55 -16.28
CA ARG A 173 4.91 0.58 -15.19
C ARG A 173 5.05 1.19 -13.81
N LYS A 174 6.07 2.03 -13.63
CA LYS A 174 6.26 2.79 -12.38
C LYS A 174 5.12 3.77 -12.12
N ALA A 175 4.55 4.39 -13.15
CA ALA A 175 3.42 5.30 -12.99
C ALA A 175 2.16 4.56 -12.51
N MET A 176 1.83 3.42 -13.12
CA MET A 176 0.71 2.56 -12.67
C MET A 176 0.92 2.04 -11.24
N LEU A 177 2.11 1.53 -10.93
CA LEU A 177 2.49 1.11 -9.58
C LEU A 177 2.39 2.25 -8.57
N LEU A 178 2.85 3.45 -8.94
CA LEU A 178 2.79 4.61 -8.07
C LEU A 178 1.34 5.03 -7.80
N TYR A 179 0.47 4.97 -8.81
CA TYR A 179 -0.95 5.21 -8.60
C TYR A 179 -1.50 4.25 -7.54
N VAL A 180 -1.33 2.93 -7.71
CA VAL A 180 -1.82 1.95 -6.72
C VAL A 180 -1.23 2.19 -5.34
N LEU A 181 0.07 2.45 -5.26
CA LEU A 181 0.77 2.68 -4.00
C LEU A 181 0.36 3.97 -3.31
N ALA A 182 -0.10 5.00 -4.02
CA ALA A 182 -0.37 6.32 -3.44
C ALA A 182 -1.85 6.71 -3.46
N ALA A 183 -2.70 6.05 -4.24
CA ALA A 183 -4.12 6.30 -4.30
C ALA A 183 -4.83 5.88 -3.00
N GLU A 184 -6.02 6.43 -2.80
CA GLU A 184 -6.93 5.99 -1.74
C GLU A 184 -7.40 4.55 -2.01
N GLY A 185 -7.54 3.75 -0.95
CA GLY A 185 -7.71 2.30 -1.03
C GLY A 185 -6.53 1.51 -0.47
N ILE A 186 -6.64 0.19 -0.50
CA ILE A 186 -5.64 -0.77 -0.04
C ILE A 186 -4.80 -1.19 -1.25
N PRO A 187 -3.49 -0.86 -1.30
CA PRO A 187 -2.62 -1.31 -2.38
C PRO A 187 -2.35 -2.82 -2.27
N LEU A 188 -2.65 -3.55 -3.33
CA LEU A 188 -2.30 -4.96 -3.51
C LEU A 188 -1.14 -5.04 -4.50
N ILE A 189 0.02 -5.48 -4.03
CA ILE A 189 1.21 -5.71 -4.84
C ILE A 189 1.42 -7.22 -4.94
N TYR A 190 1.40 -7.74 -6.16
CA TYR A 190 1.65 -9.15 -6.42
C TYR A 190 3.15 -9.45 -6.35
N TYR A 191 3.51 -10.57 -5.73
CA TYR A 191 4.91 -10.92 -5.56
C TYR A 191 5.62 -10.99 -6.92
N GLY A 192 6.85 -10.49 -6.98
CA GLY A 192 7.62 -10.40 -8.22
C GLY A 192 7.47 -9.08 -8.96
N GLU A 193 6.45 -8.26 -8.68
CA GLU A 193 6.39 -6.87 -9.16
C GLU A 193 7.62 -6.10 -8.71
N GLU A 194 8.05 -6.29 -7.46
CA GLU A 194 9.25 -5.65 -6.90
C GLU A 194 10.56 -6.09 -7.53
N GLN A 195 10.55 -7.20 -8.27
CA GLN A 195 11.66 -7.73 -9.06
C GLN A 195 11.46 -7.51 -10.56
N ASP A 196 10.42 -6.79 -10.94
CA ASP A 196 10.04 -6.56 -12.33
C ASP A 196 9.96 -7.84 -13.16
N LEU A 197 9.30 -8.87 -12.60
CA LEU A 197 9.15 -10.16 -13.26
C LEU A 197 8.27 -10.03 -14.51
N GLY A 198 8.74 -10.64 -15.59
CA GLY A 198 7.92 -10.90 -16.78
C GLY A 198 7.15 -12.20 -16.65
N MET A 199 6.69 -12.72 -17.78
CA MET A 199 6.04 -14.03 -17.85
C MET A 199 6.97 -15.07 -18.47
N ALA A 200 6.80 -16.33 -18.08
CA ALA A 200 7.36 -17.47 -18.79
C ALA A 200 6.63 -17.69 -20.13
N SER A 201 7.12 -18.64 -20.93
CA SER A 201 6.38 -19.06 -22.13
C SER A 201 5.08 -19.76 -21.76
N ILE A 202 3.95 -19.27 -22.27
CA ILE A 202 2.62 -19.89 -22.11
C ILE A 202 2.63 -21.33 -22.63
N SER A 203 3.36 -21.63 -23.70
CA SER A 203 3.44 -22.99 -24.25
C SER A 203 4.08 -24.01 -23.29
N ALA A 204 4.93 -23.55 -22.38
CA ALA A 204 5.64 -24.39 -21.43
C ALA A 204 5.01 -24.39 -20.02
N TRP A 205 4.34 -23.29 -19.64
CA TRP A 205 3.84 -23.07 -18.28
C TRP A 205 2.31 -22.92 -18.21
N GLY A 206 1.60 -22.86 -19.34
CA GLY A 206 0.15 -22.68 -19.37
C GLY A 206 -0.30 -21.45 -18.57
N ALA A 207 -1.33 -21.64 -17.74
CA ALA A 207 -1.86 -20.60 -16.85
C ALA A 207 -0.85 -20.13 -15.78
N ASP A 208 0.19 -20.92 -15.49
CA ASP A 208 1.23 -20.59 -14.51
C ASP A 208 2.35 -19.72 -15.10
N ALA A 209 2.25 -19.29 -16.37
CA ALA A 209 3.26 -18.46 -17.00
C ALA A 209 3.52 -17.14 -16.25
N GLY A 210 2.52 -16.62 -15.52
CA GLY A 210 2.66 -15.45 -14.63
C GLY A 210 3.17 -15.76 -13.22
N ARG A 211 3.36 -17.03 -12.84
CA ARG A 211 3.62 -17.47 -11.46
C ARG A 211 5.06 -17.93 -11.25
N LEU A 212 5.99 -17.16 -11.81
CA LEU A 212 7.43 -17.44 -11.69
C LEU A 212 7.86 -17.48 -10.22
N PRO A 213 8.74 -18.41 -9.83
CA PRO A 213 9.19 -18.54 -8.45
C PRO A 213 10.08 -17.36 -8.01
N LEU A 214 9.65 -16.62 -6.99
CA LEU A 214 10.36 -15.43 -6.50
C LEU A 214 11.81 -15.70 -6.10
N TRP A 215 12.09 -16.86 -5.50
CA TRP A 215 13.42 -17.21 -5.01
C TRP A 215 14.49 -17.23 -6.10
N THR A 216 14.11 -17.37 -7.38
CA THR A 216 15.05 -17.30 -8.52
C THR A 216 15.66 -15.91 -8.72
N THR A 217 15.06 -14.88 -8.12
CA THR A 217 15.59 -13.51 -8.12
C THR A 217 16.65 -13.27 -7.04
N ASN A 218 16.92 -14.28 -6.20
CA ASN A 218 17.75 -14.17 -4.99
C ASN A 218 17.28 -13.08 -4.01
N PHE A 219 16.01 -12.65 -4.11
CA PHE A 219 15.40 -11.62 -3.26
C PHE A 219 16.19 -10.30 -3.25
N GLY A 220 16.79 -9.93 -4.40
CA GLY A 220 17.63 -8.73 -4.52
C GLY A 220 16.85 -7.45 -4.21
N THR A 221 17.26 -6.67 -3.21
CA THR A 221 16.57 -5.42 -2.85
C THR A 221 17.22 -4.20 -3.50
N THR A 222 18.55 -4.14 -3.51
CA THR A 222 19.34 -3.09 -4.17
C THR A 222 19.60 -3.39 -5.64
N SER A 223 19.67 -4.68 -6.00
CA SER A 223 19.88 -5.17 -7.36
C SER A 223 18.58 -5.49 -8.11
N ALA A 224 17.42 -5.16 -7.52
CA ALA A 224 16.12 -5.36 -8.16
C ALA A 224 16.13 -4.69 -9.54
N PRO A 225 15.76 -5.40 -10.63
CA PRO A 225 15.72 -4.82 -11.97
C PRO A 225 14.88 -3.54 -12.00
N ASN A 226 15.37 -2.55 -12.74
CA ASN A 226 14.73 -1.24 -12.87
C ASN A 226 14.53 -0.47 -11.55
N GLY A 227 15.19 -0.92 -10.46
CA GLY A 227 15.08 -0.33 -9.13
C GLY A 227 13.70 -0.48 -8.51
N MET A 228 12.91 -1.48 -8.93
CA MET A 228 11.49 -1.56 -8.60
C MET A 228 11.23 -1.76 -7.10
N TYR A 229 12.00 -2.62 -6.44
CA TYR A 229 11.96 -2.76 -4.97
C TYR A 229 12.19 -1.43 -4.26
N GLY A 230 13.24 -0.70 -4.64
CA GLY A 230 13.58 0.60 -4.06
C GLY A 230 12.49 1.65 -4.28
N PHE A 231 11.84 1.63 -5.45
CA PHE A 231 10.72 2.49 -5.80
C PHE A 231 9.52 2.25 -4.88
N ILE A 232 9.02 1.00 -4.82
CA ILE A 232 7.90 0.59 -3.96
C ILE A 232 8.19 0.92 -2.49
N ALA A 233 9.40 0.57 -2.03
CA ALA A 233 9.78 0.75 -0.64
C ALA A 233 9.86 2.24 -0.22
N ARG A 234 10.19 3.17 -1.13
CA ARG A 234 10.21 4.61 -0.82
C ARG A 234 8.83 5.15 -0.51
N VAL A 235 7.80 4.78 -1.29
CA VAL A 235 6.42 5.22 -1.05
C VAL A 235 5.88 4.63 0.26
N ASN A 236 6.08 3.34 0.50
CA ASN A 236 5.62 2.69 1.73
C ASN A 236 6.34 3.23 2.98
N ARG A 237 7.63 3.55 2.90
CA ARG A 237 8.34 4.24 3.99
C ARG A 237 7.78 5.64 4.24
N LEU A 238 7.43 6.39 3.19
CA LEU A 238 6.77 7.70 3.31
C LEU A 238 5.41 7.55 4.02
N LYS A 239 4.57 6.59 3.62
CA LYS A 239 3.30 6.28 4.28
C LYS A 239 3.47 6.01 5.77
N LYS A 240 4.45 5.19 6.15
CA LYS A 240 4.68 4.78 7.55
C LYS A 240 5.19 5.89 8.45
N ARG A 241 5.95 6.86 7.92
CA ARG A 241 6.56 7.93 8.73
C ARG A 241 5.68 9.16 8.90
N MET A 242 4.73 9.37 7.99
CA MET A 242 3.82 10.50 8.06
C MET A 242 2.67 10.17 9.03
N PRO A 243 2.08 11.20 9.68
CA PRO A 243 0.81 11.02 10.36
C PRO A 243 -0.21 10.38 9.42
N ALA A 244 -1.03 9.45 9.93
CA ALA A 244 -1.95 8.69 9.09
C ALA A 244 -2.89 9.62 8.29
N GLY A 245 -3.43 10.66 8.93
CA GLY A 245 -4.27 11.68 8.28
C GLY A 245 -3.56 12.56 7.24
N ASP A 246 -2.23 12.59 7.23
CA ASP A 246 -1.44 13.34 6.25
C ASP A 246 -1.04 12.51 5.03
N PHE A 247 -1.28 11.19 5.02
CA PHE A 247 -1.10 10.36 3.82
C PHE A 247 -1.98 9.11 3.80
N GLN A 248 -1.75 8.16 4.73
CA GLN A 248 -2.37 6.82 4.69
C GLN A 248 -3.91 6.85 4.69
N GLN A 249 -4.51 7.67 5.53
CA GLN A 249 -5.96 7.83 5.72
C GLN A 249 -6.50 9.10 5.08
N ALA A 250 -5.65 9.91 4.45
CA ALA A 250 -6.09 11.12 3.78
C ALA A 250 -6.97 10.78 2.58
N ALA A 251 -8.00 11.58 2.32
CA ALA A 251 -8.76 11.48 1.07
C ALA A 251 -7.87 11.82 -0.13
N GLN A 252 -8.20 11.26 -1.29
CA GLN A 252 -7.63 11.66 -2.57
C GLN A 252 -8.34 12.89 -3.14
N GLU A 253 -7.58 13.96 -3.40
CA GLU A 253 -8.09 15.21 -3.97
C GLU A 253 -7.41 15.47 -5.31
N GLU A 254 -8.19 15.49 -6.39
CA GLU A 254 -7.69 15.84 -7.72
C GLU A 254 -7.26 17.31 -7.77
N LEU A 255 -6.04 17.56 -8.27
CA LEU A 255 -5.51 18.90 -8.50
C LEU A 255 -5.47 19.24 -10.00
N LEU A 256 -5.26 18.24 -10.86
CA LEU A 256 -5.17 18.39 -12.31
C LEU A 256 -5.49 17.07 -13.00
N ALA A 257 -6.29 17.15 -14.06
CA ALA A 257 -6.42 16.10 -15.06
C ALA A 257 -6.35 16.73 -16.46
N THR A 258 -5.33 16.35 -17.23
CA THR A 258 -5.19 16.66 -18.66
C THR A 258 -5.19 15.34 -19.44
N PRO A 259 -5.06 15.31 -20.78
CA PRO A 259 -4.92 14.04 -21.48
C PRO A 259 -3.68 13.24 -21.08
N ASP A 260 -2.60 13.93 -20.69
CA ASP A 260 -1.25 13.37 -20.50
C ASP A 260 -0.72 13.41 -19.06
N MET A 261 -1.39 14.13 -18.15
CA MET A 261 -0.96 14.28 -16.76
C MET A 261 -2.14 14.21 -15.79
N TYR A 262 -1.94 13.48 -14.69
CA TYR A 262 -2.86 13.42 -13.56
C TYR A 262 -2.12 13.76 -12.27
N VAL A 263 -2.60 14.76 -11.55
CA VAL A 263 -2.02 15.21 -10.28
C VAL A 263 -3.08 15.19 -9.19
N PHE A 264 -2.76 14.55 -8.07
CA PHE A 264 -3.64 14.51 -6.91
C PHE A 264 -2.86 14.70 -5.62
N GLN A 265 -3.58 15.18 -4.59
CA GLN A 265 -3.09 15.35 -3.24
C GLN A 265 -3.68 14.27 -2.32
N ARG A 266 -2.84 13.72 -1.44
CA ARG A 266 -3.21 12.88 -0.29
C ARG A 266 -2.69 13.55 0.96
N GLY A 267 -3.52 14.33 1.64
CA GLY A 267 -3.12 15.05 2.85
C GLY A 267 -1.97 16.01 2.55
N GLN A 268 -0.76 15.70 3.01
CA GLN A 268 0.45 16.49 2.76
C GLN A 268 1.36 15.89 1.68
N VAL A 269 0.87 14.98 0.85
CA VAL A 269 1.64 14.40 -0.27
C VAL A 269 1.00 14.77 -1.59
N VAL A 270 1.80 15.24 -2.55
CA VAL A 270 1.36 15.51 -3.93
C VAL A 270 1.97 14.47 -4.84
N ILE A 271 1.12 13.82 -5.64
CA ILE A 271 1.51 12.79 -6.59
C ILE A 271 1.22 13.31 -7.99
N ALA A 272 2.20 13.19 -8.88
CA ALA A 272 2.02 13.49 -10.29
C ALA A 272 2.42 12.30 -11.15
N LEU A 273 1.55 11.98 -12.11
CA LEU A 273 1.66 10.86 -13.03
C LEU A 273 1.51 11.36 -14.45
N THR A 274 2.23 10.73 -15.38
CA THR A 274 2.05 10.94 -16.82
C THR A 274 2.00 9.61 -17.54
N ASN A 275 1.24 9.54 -18.64
CA ASN A 275 1.22 8.40 -19.56
C ASN A 275 2.11 8.64 -20.80
N ALA A 276 2.99 9.66 -20.77
CA ALA A 276 3.87 9.98 -21.89
C ALA A 276 4.96 8.92 -22.14
N GLY A 277 5.35 8.18 -21.10
CA GLY A 277 6.34 7.09 -21.19
C GLY A 277 7.80 7.55 -21.27
N SER A 278 8.70 6.59 -21.34
CA SER A 278 10.16 6.81 -21.35
C SER A 278 10.59 7.53 -22.62
N GLY A 279 11.46 8.55 -22.48
CA GLY A 279 11.98 9.31 -23.62
C GLY A 279 11.00 10.32 -24.23
N SER A 280 9.91 10.63 -23.53
CA SER A 280 8.91 11.63 -23.93
C SER A 280 9.39 13.08 -23.76
N GLY A 281 10.57 13.31 -23.17
CA GLY A 281 11.08 14.65 -22.91
C GLY A 281 10.42 15.24 -21.66
N GLN A 282 9.73 16.37 -21.80
CA GLN A 282 9.19 17.13 -20.66
C GLN A 282 7.68 17.32 -20.77
N VAL A 283 6.97 17.02 -19.69
CA VAL A 283 5.57 17.39 -19.46
C VAL A 283 5.52 18.32 -18.25
N ALA A 284 4.92 19.50 -18.38
CA ALA A 284 4.89 20.49 -17.31
C ALA A 284 3.54 21.19 -17.23
N TYR A 285 2.99 21.28 -16.01
CA TYR A 285 1.75 21.99 -15.75
C TYR A 285 1.80 22.74 -14.42
N ASN A 286 1.11 23.87 -14.39
CA ASN A 286 0.85 24.59 -13.15
C ASN A 286 -0.38 24.00 -12.46
N VAL A 287 -0.21 23.64 -11.20
CA VAL A 287 -1.31 23.28 -10.30
C VAL A 287 -1.50 24.39 -9.26
N SER A 288 -2.73 24.55 -8.79
CA SER A 288 -3.09 25.57 -7.80
C SER A 288 -3.98 24.97 -6.73
N THR A 289 -4.40 25.79 -5.76
CA THR A 289 -5.31 25.40 -4.67
C THR A 289 -4.76 24.30 -3.76
N LEU A 290 -3.45 24.08 -3.76
CA LEU A 290 -2.86 23.12 -2.84
C LEU A 290 -3.06 23.56 -1.40
N ARG A 291 -3.37 22.60 -0.52
CA ARG A 291 -3.60 22.87 0.90
C ARG A 291 -2.31 22.97 1.71
N PHE A 292 -1.35 23.75 1.20
CA PHE A 292 -0.10 24.09 1.87
C PHE A 292 -0.02 25.59 2.10
N ALA A 293 0.67 25.99 3.17
CA ALA A 293 1.01 27.39 3.37
C ALA A 293 2.01 27.84 2.28
N PRO A 294 1.85 29.07 1.72
CA PRO A 294 2.86 29.65 0.85
C PRO A 294 4.26 29.62 1.50
N GLY A 295 5.28 29.30 0.70
CA GLY A 295 6.65 29.10 1.18
C GLY A 295 6.95 27.69 1.70
N THR A 296 5.96 26.80 1.79
CA THR A 296 6.21 25.39 2.14
C THR A 296 7.06 24.74 1.06
N MET A 297 8.15 24.08 1.47
CA MET A 297 9.03 23.37 0.55
C MET A 297 8.69 21.88 0.51
N LEU A 298 8.34 21.39 -0.69
CA LEU A 298 8.04 19.99 -0.97
C LEU A 298 9.16 19.41 -1.81
N CYS A 299 9.62 18.20 -1.49
CA CYS A 299 10.70 17.53 -2.21
C CYS A 299 10.25 16.19 -2.76
N ASN A 300 10.67 15.87 -3.97
CA ASN A 300 10.44 14.58 -4.59
C ASN A 300 11.23 13.50 -3.82
N ILE A 301 10.55 12.47 -3.32
CA ILE A 301 11.21 11.39 -2.55
C ILE A 301 12.18 10.54 -3.38
N TYR A 302 12.13 10.64 -4.71
CA TYR A 302 13.03 9.95 -5.61
C TYR A 302 14.30 10.76 -5.90
N ASN A 303 14.22 12.10 -5.94
CA ASN A 303 15.36 12.99 -6.14
C ASN A 303 15.29 14.25 -5.26
N MET A 304 15.62 14.12 -3.98
CA MET A 304 15.50 15.24 -3.06
C MET A 304 16.58 16.31 -3.19
N ALA A 305 17.70 16.00 -3.85
CA ALA A 305 18.81 16.94 -3.96
C ALA A 305 18.48 18.05 -4.97
N ASP A 306 17.86 17.65 -6.08
CA ASP A 306 17.69 18.53 -7.25
C ASP A 306 16.22 18.79 -7.61
N ASP A 307 15.27 18.09 -6.97
CA ASP A 307 13.83 18.18 -7.28
C ASP A 307 13.02 18.51 -6.01
N CYS A 308 13.13 19.77 -5.59
CA CYS A 308 12.30 20.38 -4.56
C CYS A 308 11.61 21.64 -5.11
N LEU A 309 10.34 21.81 -4.77
CA LEU A 309 9.50 22.92 -5.18
C LEU A 309 9.08 23.72 -3.94
N THR A 310 8.93 25.04 -4.10
CA THR A 310 8.40 25.91 -3.06
C THR A 310 7.00 26.35 -3.45
N VAL A 311 6.04 26.12 -2.57
CA VAL A 311 4.63 26.49 -2.77
C VAL A 311 4.53 28.00 -2.92
N GLY A 312 4.02 28.45 -4.07
CA GLY A 312 3.81 29.86 -4.39
C GLY A 312 2.62 30.47 -3.65
N ALA A 313 2.33 31.74 -3.99
CA ALA A 313 1.10 32.38 -3.54
C ALA A 313 -0.14 31.60 -4.04
N ASN A 314 -1.21 31.59 -3.24
CA ASN A 314 -2.44 30.83 -3.52
C ASN A 314 -2.25 29.31 -3.64
N GLY A 315 -1.17 28.77 -3.06
CA GLY A 315 -0.91 27.34 -3.07
C GLY A 315 -0.60 26.82 -4.47
N SER A 316 0.18 27.53 -5.28
CA SER A 316 0.56 27.09 -6.63
C SER A 316 1.90 26.35 -6.66
N LEU A 317 2.03 25.42 -7.60
CA LEU A 317 3.27 24.72 -7.94
C LEU A 317 3.32 24.48 -9.45
N GLU A 318 4.48 24.70 -10.06
CA GLU A 318 4.77 24.15 -11.39
C GLU A 318 5.35 22.75 -11.19
N ILE A 319 4.68 21.74 -11.71
CA ILE A 319 5.16 20.37 -11.66
C ILE A 319 5.72 20.02 -13.03
N VAL A 320 6.98 19.61 -13.04
CA VAL A 320 7.71 19.19 -14.24
C VAL A 320 8.03 17.70 -14.11
N VAL A 321 7.64 16.94 -15.11
CA VAL A 321 7.90 15.51 -15.25
C VAL A 321 8.84 15.29 -16.43
N LEU A 322 9.96 14.60 -16.20
CA LEU A 322 10.95 14.28 -17.23
C LEU A 322 10.89 12.79 -17.59
N ASP A 323 10.88 12.49 -18.88
CA ASP A 323 10.93 11.15 -19.45
C ASP A 323 9.96 10.14 -18.81
N GLY A 324 8.73 10.60 -18.56
CA GLY A 324 7.65 9.76 -18.05
C GLY A 324 7.70 9.44 -16.56
N GLU A 325 8.60 10.07 -15.78
CA GLU A 325 8.77 9.73 -14.36
C GLU A 325 7.53 10.06 -13.50
N GLY A 326 7.23 9.20 -12.53
CA GLY A 326 6.26 9.51 -11.49
C GLY A 326 6.89 10.37 -10.39
N LYS A 327 6.20 11.42 -9.94
CA LYS A 327 6.67 12.31 -8.86
C LYS A 327 5.86 12.09 -7.58
N VAL A 328 6.55 12.12 -6.43
CA VAL A 328 5.92 12.14 -5.12
C VAL A 328 6.58 13.21 -4.28
N TYR A 329 5.91 14.35 -4.16
CA TYR A 329 6.36 15.48 -3.36
C TYR A 329 5.77 15.41 -1.95
N ALA A 330 6.63 15.54 -0.94
CA ALA A 330 6.22 15.64 0.46
C ALA A 330 7.05 16.73 1.17
N PRO A 331 6.57 17.31 2.28
CA PRO A 331 7.33 18.28 3.06
C PRO A 331 8.72 17.76 3.37
N ARG A 332 9.75 18.62 3.21
CA ARG A 332 11.16 18.22 3.32
C ARG A 332 11.48 17.44 4.61
N VAL A 333 10.85 17.80 5.73
CA VAL A 333 11.02 17.13 7.03
C VAL A 333 10.66 15.65 6.96
N PHE A 334 9.61 15.31 6.22
CA PHE A 334 9.28 13.92 5.96
C PHE A 334 10.19 13.40 4.89
N ALA A 335 10.33 14.07 3.73
CA ALA A 335 11.10 13.59 2.59
C ALA A 335 12.47 13.00 2.97
N LEU A 336 13.22 13.66 3.88
CA LEU A 336 14.59 13.31 4.26
C LEU A 336 14.76 11.84 4.66
N TYR A 337 15.45 11.09 3.80
CA TYR A 337 16.14 9.88 4.19
C TYR A 337 17.51 10.27 4.75
N SER A 338 17.53 10.70 6.00
CA SER A 338 18.73 10.55 6.81
C SER A 338 18.51 9.32 7.67
N SER A 339 19.59 8.60 7.93
CA SER A 339 19.75 7.57 8.96
C SER A 339 19.48 8.14 10.36
N TYR A 340 18.31 8.74 10.56
CA TYR A 340 17.83 9.25 11.84
C TYR A 340 17.63 8.12 12.84
N SER A 341 17.60 6.84 12.44
CA SER A 341 17.71 5.76 13.42
C SER A 341 19.06 5.82 14.14
N LEU A 342 20.18 5.95 13.42
CA LEU A 342 21.51 6.06 14.01
C LEU A 342 21.67 7.36 14.82
N ALA A 343 21.23 8.51 14.30
CA ALA A 343 21.33 9.77 15.03
C ALA A 343 20.46 9.77 16.31
N ARG A 344 19.27 9.18 16.27
CA ARG A 344 18.37 9.08 17.43
C ARG A 344 18.90 8.09 18.46
N TRP A 345 19.51 6.98 18.03
CA TRP A 345 20.24 6.06 18.92
C TRP A 345 21.49 6.71 19.51
N MET A 346 22.27 7.48 18.74
CA MET A 346 23.42 8.22 19.25
C MET A 346 23.01 9.27 20.28
N VAL A 347 21.90 10.01 20.06
CA VAL A 347 21.38 10.98 21.03
C VAL A 347 20.91 10.27 22.31
N LEU A 348 20.21 9.14 22.20
CA LEU A 348 19.80 8.35 23.37
C LEU A 348 21.00 7.78 24.15
N LEU A 349 22.03 7.29 23.45
CA LEU A 349 23.29 6.85 24.05
C LEU A 349 24.04 8.00 24.72
N LEU A 350 24.08 9.18 24.10
CA LEU A 350 24.72 10.38 24.66
C LEU A 350 23.99 10.85 25.93
N VAL A 351 22.65 10.88 25.91
CA VAL A 351 21.84 11.23 27.08
C VAL A 351 22.03 10.21 28.22
N GLY A 352 22.04 8.92 27.90
CA GLY A 352 22.33 7.86 28.87
C GLY A 352 23.74 7.97 29.47
N PHE A 353 24.74 8.30 28.65
CA PHE A 353 26.12 8.50 29.10
C PHE A 353 26.27 9.73 30.00
N ILE A 354 25.63 10.85 29.65
CA ILE A 354 25.60 12.06 30.49
C ILE A 354 24.93 11.79 31.84
N ALA A 355 23.81 11.05 31.84
CA ALA A 355 23.13 10.66 33.08
C ALA A 355 24.03 9.80 33.97
N MET A 356 24.76 8.83 33.40
CA MET A 356 25.73 8.02 34.16
C MET A 356 26.86 8.85 34.75
N LEU A 357 27.41 9.82 34.00
CA LEU A 357 28.45 10.72 34.50
C LEU A 357 27.95 11.60 35.64
N LEU A 358 26.71 12.09 35.56
CA LEU A 358 26.09 12.88 36.63
C LEU A 358 25.87 12.05 37.90
N VAL A 359 25.45 10.79 37.76
CA VAL A 359 25.32 9.86 38.89
C VAL A 359 26.69 9.55 39.50
N ALA A 360 27.70 9.23 38.68
CA ALA A 360 29.06 8.97 39.16
C ALA A 360 29.66 10.19 39.88
N PHE A 361 29.46 11.39 39.34
CA PHE A 361 29.89 12.65 39.97
C PHE A 361 29.16 12.90 41.29
N TYR A 362 27.85 12.64 41.35
CA TYR A 362 27.06 12.77 42.56
C TYR A 362 27.51 11.80 43.67
N VAL A 363 27.77 10.53 43.31
CA VAL A 363 28.30 9.51 44.22
C VAL A 363 29.68 9.91 44.72
N ALA A 364 30.60 10.30 43.83
CA ALA A 364 31.96 10.73 44.18
C ALA A 364 31.98 11.98 45.09
N ARG A 365 30.98 12.84 44.99
CA ARG A 365 30.84 14.03 45.85
C ARG A 365 30.33 13.67 47.25
N ARG A 366 29.50 12.63 47.38
CA ARG A 366 29.01 12.11 48.67
C ARG A 366 30.00 11.17 49.38
N SER A 367 30.89 10.52 48.65
CA SER A 367 31.91 9.62 49.21
C SER A 367 33.20 10.33 49.62
N ARG A 368 33.25 11.68 49.63
CA ARG A 368 34.33 12.42 50.30
C ARG A 368 34.07 12.41 51.82
N PRO A 369 34.92 11.74 52.63
CA PRO A 369 34.76 11.77 54.07
C PRO A 369 35.05 13.18 54.60
N ALA A 370 34.18 13.65 55.51
CA ALA A 370 34.43 14.83 56.32
C ALA A 370 35.68 14.58 57.18
N LYS A 371 36.61 15.54 57.20
CA LYS A 371 37.70 15.55 58.18
C LYS A 371 37.12 15.88 59.57
N GLY A 372 37.17 14.91 60.48
CA GLY A 372 37.05 15.04 61.93
C GLY A 372 37.68 13.78 62.53
N GLU A 373 38.85 13.89 63.14
CA GLU A 373 39.08 14.16 64.57
C GLU A 373 39.13 12.84 65.36
N GLN A 374 40.18 12.70 66.17
CA GLN A 374 40.66 11.49 66.83
C GLN A 374 39.65 10.93 67.84
N ASP A 375 39.61 9.61 68.02
CA ASP A 375 39.76 9.01 69.35
C ASP A 375 40.06 7.51 69.30
N GLU A 376 40.93 7.10 70.23
CA GLU A 376 41.39 5.74 70.52
C GLU A 376 40.26 4.85 71.05
N THR A 377 40.26 3.55 70.71
CA THR A 377 40.43 2.43 71.67
C THR A 377 40.22 1.05 71.02
N ASP A 378 41.31 0.29 71.05
CA ASP A 378 41.47 -1.09 71.55
C ASP A 378 40.64 -2.30 71.06
N SER A 379 41.41 -3.26 70.54
CA SER A 379 41.43 -4.70 70.86
C SER A 379 40.55 -5.75 70.14
N THR A 380 41.24 -6.86 69.79
CA THR A 380 40.82 -8.26 69.57
C THR A 380 40.12 -8.63 68.24
N SER A 381 40.82 -9.29 67.30
CA SER A 381 40.88 -10.77 67.06
C SER A 381 39.51 -11.38 66.71
N THR A 382 39.25 -11.97 65.53
CA THR A 382 39.75 -13.27 65.03
C THR A 382 39.28 -13.52 63.57
N SER A 383 39.99 -14.43 62.90
CA SER A 383 39.70 -15.23 61.67
C SER A 383 38.21 -15.63 61.44
N THR A 384 37.68 -15.91 60.23
CA THR A 384 38.07 -16.91 59.20
C THR A 384 37.20 -16.80 57.92
N GLU A 385 37.79 -17.19 56.77
CA GLU A 385 37.29 -17.86 55.55
C GLU A 385 35.80 -18.12 55.21
N GLY A 386 35.55 -18.10 53.87
CA GLY A 386 34.56 -18.93 53.13
C GLY A 386 33.15 -18.35 53.01
N SER A 387 32.34 -18.56 51.97
CA SER A 387 32.42 -19.20 50.65
C SER A 387 31.11 -18.86 49.91
N SER A 388 31.17 -18.82 48.58
CA SER A 388 30.06 -18.73 47.60
C SER A 388 29.14 -19.99 47.62
N PRO A 389 28.24 -20.18 46.63
CA PRO A 389 26.98 -19.50 46.26
C PRO A 389 25.77 -20.47 46.41
N ASP A 390 24.57 -20.06 45.96
CA ASP A 390 23.66 -20.84 45.08
C ASP A 390 22.30 -20.10 45.00
N ASP A 391 21.87 -19.64 43.83
CA ASP A 391 21.07 -20.36 42.81
C ASP A 391 19.69 -20.82 43.31
N CYS A 392 18.64 -20.27 42.69
CA CYS A 392 17.29 -20.83 42.66
C CYS A 392 16.60 -20.41 41.34
N LEU A 393 16.54 -21.41 40.44
CA LEU A 393 15.49 -21.76 39.47
C LEU A 393 14.44 -20.72 39.06
#